data_AF-A0A382V8M9-F1
#
_entry.id   AF-A0A382V8M9-F1
#
_cell.length_a   1.000
_cell.length_b   1.000
_cell.length_c   1.000
_cell.angle_alpha   90.00
_cell.angle_beta   90.00
_cell.angle_gamma   90.00
#
_symmetry.space_group_name_H-M   'P 1'
#
loop_
_entity.id
_entity.type
_entity.pdbx_description
1 polymer ?
#
loop_
_entity_poly.entity_id
_entity_poly.type
_entity_poly.pdbx_seq_one_letter_code
_entity_poly.pdbx_strand_id
1 'polypeptide(L)'
;VVVRLSAMYFLQFAVFGAQTILLGGHMRQMEFSGTQISWVYGTGALAALISPVIAGWLADHFLPTQRIMGLCYLACAPVLWWSYQQTSFLSLWATMLLFQFVHVPTMGLSNVVALYHQPDSRRIGFVRAWGTVGWVAISWALSLHLNFWEAWQPQRSHLGDGLLISGSLALLTGLFCLTLLPHPPPGQTVRQPLAFLDGF
;
A
#
# COMPACT_ATOMS: atom_id res chain seq x y z
N VAL A 1 -18.84 3.06 10.29
CA VAL A 1 -18.23 2.30 9.16
C VAL A 1 -17.46 3.21 8.22
N VAL A 2 -18.07 4.26 7.65
CA VAL A 2 -17.43 5.22 6.72
C VAL A 2 -16.08 5.77 7.22
N VAL A 3 -16.00 6.23 8.47
CA VAL A 3 -14.75 6.77 9.05
C VAL A 3 -13.61 5.73 9.08
N ARG A 4 -13.93 4.47 9.42
CA ARG A 4 -12.94 3.38 9.47
C ARG A 4 -12.42 3.01 8.09
N LEU A 5 -13.32 2.95 7.09
CA LEU A 5 -12.94 2.70 5.69
C LEU A 5 -12.13 3.87 5.12
N SER A 6 -12.50 5.11 5.44
CA SER A 6 -11.76 6.31 5.02
C SER A 6 -10.34 6.30 5.59
N ALA A 7 -10.18 5.96 6.87
CA ALA A 7 -8.87 5.79 7.51
C ALA A 7 -8.06 4.65 6.88
N MET A 8 -8.69 3.53 6.51
CA MET A 8 -8.04 2.43 5.78
C MET A 8 -7.46 2.90 4.45
N TYR A 9 -8.25 3.59 3.61
CA TYR A 9 -7.76 4.13 2.33
C TYR A 9 -6.68 5.18 2.52
N PHE A 10 -6.84 6.08 3.50
CA PHE A 10 -5.85 7.09 3.83
C PHE A 10 -4.49 6.44 4.16
N LEU A 11 -4.48 5.46 5.07
CA LEU A 11 -3.26 4.78 5.50
C LEU A 11 -2.63 3.95 4.37
N GLN A 12 -3.44 3.20 3.62
CA GLN A 12 -2.98 2.41 2.48
C GLN A 12 -2.28 3.28 1.41
N PHE A 13 -2.89 4.39 1.02
CA PHE A 13 -2.28 5.30 0.04
C PHE A 13 -1.11 6.08 0.63
N ALA A 14 -1.09 6.34 1.94
CA ALA A 14 0.07 6.93 2.61
C ALA A 14 1.28 5.98 2.57
N VAL A 15 1.10 4.68 2.82
CA VAL A 15 2.17 3.66 2.68
C VAL A 15 2.71 3.66 1.26
N PHE A 16 1.81 3.60 0.27
CA PHE A 16 2.19 3.58 -1.14
C PHE A 16 2.92 4.87 -1.56
N GLY A 17 2.43 6.03 -1.12
CA GLY A 17 3.06 7.33 -1.37
C GLY A 17 4.45 7.42 -0.77
N ALA A 18 4.60 7.04 0.51
CA ALA A 18 5.89 7.09 1.18
C ALA A 18 6.97 6.28 0.48
N GLN A 19 6.60 5.10 -0.02
CA GLN A 19 7.51 4.23 -0.76
C GLN A 19 7.82 4.78 -2.17
N THR A 20 6.85 5.36 -2.87
CA THR A 20 7.03 5.70 -4.30
C THR A 20 7.77 7.02 -4.51
N ILE A 21 7.49 8.03 -3.68
CA ILE A 21 7.83 9.44 -3.95
C ILE A 21 9.34 9.68 -3.85
N LEU A 22 10.00 9.18 -2.80
CA LEU A 22 11.42 9.44 -2.57
C LEU A 22 12.36 8.37 -3.16
N LEU A 23 11.82 7.20 -3.48
CA LEU A 23 12.62 6.07 -3.94
C LEU A 23 13.41 6.37 -5.22
N GLY A 24 12.81 7.11 -6.16
CA GLY A 24 13.49 7.52 -7.39
C GLY A 24 14.70 8.42 -7.13
N GLY A 25 14.60 9.33 -6.17
CA GLY A 25 15.72 10.17 -5.75
C GLY A 25 16.78 9.38 -4.99
N HIS A 26 16.37 8.47 -4.11
CA HIS A 26 17.27 7.58 -3.38
C HIS A 26 18.09 6.69 -4.32
N MET A 27 17.47 6.08 -5.33
CA MET A 27 18.16 5.26 -6.33
C MET A 27 19.15 6.07 -7.18
N ARG A 28 18.83 7.33 -7.52
CA ARG A 28 19.76 8.20 -8.26
C ARG A 28 21.02 8.51 -7.47
N GLN A 29 20.93 8.65 -6.15
CA GLN A 29 22.10 8.87 -5.29
C GLN A 29 22.99 7.63 -5.16
N MET A 30 22.42 6.44 -5.32
CA MET A 30 23.18 5.19 -5.43
C MET A 30 23.73 4.95 -6.85
N GLU A 31 23.70 5.97 -7.71
CA GLU A 31 24.18 5.94 -9.09
C GLU A 31 23.49 4.89 -9.99
N PHE A 32 22.25 4.51 -9.66
CA PHE A 32 21.49 3.58 -10.49
C PHE A 32 21.12 4.22 -11.83
N SER A 33 21.20 3.44 -12.90
CA SER A 33 20.84 3.93 -14.24
C SER A 33 19.34 4.19 -14.35
N GLY A 34 18.93 5.06 -15.27
CA GLY A 34 17.51 5.32 -15.54
C GLY A 34 16.75 4.04 -15.90
N THR A 35 17.39 3.09 -16.57
CA THR A 35 16.81 1.78 -16.89
C THR A 35 16.61 0.93 -15.63
N GLN A 36 17.57 0.91 -14.71
CA GLN A 36 17.46 0.20 -13.43
C GLN A 36 16.32 0.77 -12.57
N ILE A 37 16.22 2.10 -12.49
CA ILE A 37 15.12 2.79 -11.80
C ILE A 37 13.76 2.35 -12.39
N SER A 38 13.64 2.33 -13.71
CA SER A 38 12.43 1.87 -14.41
C SER A 38 12.11 0.40 -14.11
N TRP A 39 13.11 -0.49 -14.02
CA TRP A 39 12.88 -1.88 -13.64
C TRP A 39 12.36 -2.03 -12.21
N VAL A 40 12.84 -1.20 -11.27
CA VAL A 40 12.33 -1.20 -9.90
C VAL A 40 10.89 -0.71 -9.85
N TYR A 41 10.55 0.39 -10.53
CA TYR A 41 9.15 0.84 -10.61
C TYR A 41 8.25 -0.15 -11.38
N GLY A 42 8.79 -0.84 -12.37
CA GLY A 42 8.12 -1.88 -13.14
C GLY A 42 7.69 -3.10 -12.31
N THR A 43 8.30 -3.33 -11.14
CA THR A 43 7.86 -4.40 -10.22
C THR A 43 6.40 -4.23 -9.79
N GLY A 44 5.89 -3.00 -9.69
CA GLY A 44 4.48 -2.73 -9.40
C GLY A 44 3.55 -3.22 -10.50
N ALA A 45 3.95 -3.06 -11.77
CA ALA A 45 3.18 -3.57 -12.91
C ALA A 45 3.17 -5.10 -12.97
N LEU A 46 4.32 -5.74 -12.66
CA LEU A 46 4.41 -7.20 -12.56
C LEU A 46 3.50 -7.75 -11.44
N ALA A 47 3.53 -7.11 -10.27
CA ALA A 47 2.66 -7.47 -9.16
C ALA A 47 1.18 -7.26 -9.50
N ALA A 48 0.85 -6.18 -10.22
CA ALA A 48 -0.53 -5.90 -10.67
C ALA A 48 -1.08 -6.97 -11.62
N LEU A 49 -0.23 -7.61 -12.43
CA LEU A 49 -0.65 -8.71 -13.30
C LEU A 49 -1.08 -9.95 -12.51
N ILE A 50 -0.37 -10.26 -11.42
CA ILE A 50 -0.64 -11.44 -10.58
C ILE A 50 -1.67 -11.15 -9.48
N SER A 51 -1.87 -9.88 -9.15
CA SER A 51 -2.76 -9.40 -8.08
C SER A 51 -4.19 -9.97 -8.15
N PRO A 52 -4.88 -10.01 -9.30
CA PRO A 52 -6.24 -10.57 -9.37
C PRO A 52 -6.31 -12.06 -8.99
N VAL A 53 -5.29 -12.83 -9.36
CA VAL A 53 -5.19 -14.27 -9.03
C VAL A 53 -4.99 -14.45 -7.54
N ILE A 54 -4.06 -13.70 -6.94
CA ILE A 54 -3.81 -13.74 -5.50
C ILE A 54 -5.05 -13.29 -4.74
N ALA A 55 -5.68 -12.18 -5.15
CA ALA A 55 -6.86 -11.64 -4.48
C ALA A 55 -8.06 -12.59 -4.58
N GLY A 56 -8.28 -13.24 -5.73
CA GLY A 56 -9.32 -14.25 -5.89
C GLY A 56 -9.08 -15.47 -5.00
N TRP A 57 -7.85 -16.01 -5.02
CA TRP A 57 -7.48 -17.13 -4.16
C TRP A 57 -7.59 -16.80 -2.65
N LEU A 58 -7.19 -15.60 -2.23
CA LEU A 58 -7.35 -15.11 -0.84
C LEU A 58 -8.81 -14.88 -0.45
N ALA A 59 -9.67 -14.48 -1.39
CA ALA A 59 -11.10 -14.31 -1.16
C ALA A 59 -11.81 -15.66 -0.95
N ASP A 60 -11.31 -16.72 -1.59
CA ASP A 60 -11.91 -18.05 -1.55
C ASP A 60 -11.48 -18.90 -0.35
N HIS A 61 -10.35 -18.60 0.31
CA HIS A 61 -9.82 -19.43 1.41
C HIS A 61 -9.71 -18.74 2.81
N PHE A 62 -10.58 -19.25 3.71
CA PHE A 62 -10.47 -19.42 5.17
C PHE A 62 -10.20 -18.26 6.15
N LEU A 63 -9.82 -17.05 5.75
CA LEU A 63 -9.58 -15.94 6.70
C LEU A 63 -10.45 -14.71 6.41
N PRO A 64 -10.95 -14.01 7.46
CA PRO A 64 -11.57 -12.70 7.28
C PRO A 64 -10.63 -11.77 6.52
N THR A 65 -11.12 -11.09 5.48
CA THR A 65 -10.32 -10.21 4.60
C THR A 65 -9.48 -9.21 5.37
N GLN A 66 -10.00 -8.74 6.51
CA GLN A 66 -9.32 -7.90 7.47
C GLN A 66 -8.00 -8.49 8.01
N ARG A 67 -8.00 -9.77 8.39
CA ARG A 67 -6.81 -10.47 8.91
C ARG A 67 -5.77 -10.66 7.83
N ILE A 68 -6.21 -11.02 6.64
CA ILE A 68 -5.36 -11.14 5.46
C ILE A 68 -4.65 -9.80 5.19
N MET A 69 -5.41 -8.72 5.05
CA MET A 69 -4.85 -7.39 4.83
C MET A 69 -3.89 -6.99 5.96
N GLY A 70 -4.27 -7.23 7.21
CA GLY A 70 -3.42 -6.94 8.37
C GLY A 70 -2.08 -7.68 8.33
N LEU A 71 -2.11 -8.98 8.05
CA LEU A 71 -0.90 -9.80 7.93
C LEU A 71 -0.03 -9.38 6.73
N CYS A 72 -0.64 -9.04 5.58
CA CYS A 72 0.10 -8.53 4.42
C CYS A 72 0.84 -7.22 4.77
N TYR A 73 0.17 -6.26 5.41
CA TYR A 73 0.81 -5.00 5.80
C TYR A 73 1.89 -5.18 6.88
N LEU A 74 1.67 -6.09 7.83
CA LEU A 74 2.70 -6.46 8.80
C LEU A 74 3.91 -7.13 8.13
N ALA A 75 3.69 -7.92 7.07
CA ALA A 75 4.78 -8.50 6.28
C ALA A 75 5.50 -7.46 5.41
N CYS A 76 4.82 -6.42 4.92
CA CYS A 76 5.45 -5.33 4.18
C CYS A 76 6.45 -4.54 5.03
N ALA A 77 6.18 -4.34 6.32
CA ALA A 77 7.04 -3.54 7.20
C ALA A 77 8.51 -4.02 7.27
N PRO A 78 8.82 -5.29 7.62
CA PRO A 78 10.19 -5.77 7.63
C PRO A 78 10.83 -5.80 6.24
N VAL A 79 10.05 -6.03 5.17
CA VAL A 79 10.57 -6.01 3.79
C VAL A 79 11.03 -4.60 3.40
N LEU A 80 10.29 -3.56 3.78
CA LEU A 80 10.66 -2.17 3.53
C LEU A 80 11.88 -1.73 4.36
N TRP A 81 11.96 -2.16 5.62
CA TRP A 81 13.15 -1.90 6.45
C TRP A 81 14.40 -2.64 5.99
N TRP A 82 14.23 -3.84 5.44
CA TRP A 82 15.31 -4.56 4.76
C TRP A 82 15.73 -3.78 3.52
N SER A 83 14.78 -3.37 2.70
CA SER A 83 15.01 -2.63 1.45
C SER A 83 15.85 -1.37 1.67
N TYR A 84 15.61 -0.63 2.75
CA TYR A 84 16.40 0.54 3.15
C TYR A 84 17.90 0.24 3.32
N GLN A 85 18.26 -0.97 3.72
CA GLN A 85 19.66 -1.37 3.93
C GLN A 85 20.34 -1.88 2.64
N GLN A 86 19.61 -1.99 1.53
CA GLN A 86 20.14 -2.53 0.29
C GLN A 86 20.84 -1.47 -0.55
N THR A 87 22.10 -1.72 -0.87
CA THR A 87 22.92 -0.86 -1.74
C THR A 87 23.07 -1.41 -3.16
N SER A 88 22.69 -2.67 -3.38
CA SER A 88 22.77 -3.34 -4.68
C SER A 88 21.44 -3.29 -5.43
N PHE A 89 21.52 -3.07 -6.74
CA PHE A 89 20.34 -3.06 -7.63
C PHE A 89 19.51 -4.33 -7.52
N LEU A 90 20.13 -5.50 -7.61
CA LEU A 90 19.39 -6.77 -7.63
C LEU A 90 18.66 -7.01 -6.31
N SER A 91 19.31 -6.68 -5.19
CA SER A 91 18.71 -6.81 -3.85
C SER A 91 17.57 -5.82 -3.64
N LEU A 92 17.74 -4.56 -4.08
CA LEU A 92 16.67 -3.57 -4.01
C LEU A 92 15.48 -3.97 -4.91
N TRP A 93 15.77 -4.43 -6.13
CA TRP A 93 14.76 -4.90 -7.06
C TRP A 93 13.98 -6.10 -6.50
N ALA A 94 14.65 -7.10 -5.94
CA ALA A 94 14.02 -8.27 -5.36
C ALA A 94 13.17 -7.94 -4.12
N THR A 95 13.66 -7.07 -3.23
CA THR A 95 12.90 -6.62 -2.05
C THR A 95 11.70 -5.76 -2.44
N MET A 96 11.83 -4.88 -3.43
CA MET A 96 10.71 -4.11 -3.98
C MET A 96 9.68 -5.01 -4.66
N LEU A 97 10.12 -6.01 -5.42
CA LEU A 97 9.23 -6.98 -6.04
C LEU A 97 8.43 -7.75 -4.99
N LEU A 98 9.08 -8.23 -3.94
CA LEU A 98 8.42 -8.89 -2.82
C LEU A 98 7.41 -7.96 -2.14
N PHE A 99 7.79 -6.71 -1.87
CA PHE A 99 6.88 -5.71 -1.32
C PHE A 99 5.66 -5.50 -2.23
N GLN A 100 5.84 -5.33 -3.55
CA GLN A 100 4.74 -5.11 -4.47
C GLN A 100 3.81 -6.32 -4.56
N PHE A 101 4.34 -7.55 -4.54
CA PHE A 101 3.51 -8.76 -4.52
C PHE A 101 2.62 -8.87 -3.29
N VAL A 102 3.07 -8.36 -2.15
CA VAL A 102 2.28 -8.37 -0.92
C VAL A 102 1.34 -7.16 -0.85
N HIS A 103 1.82 -5.98 -1.25
CA HIS A 103 1.08 -4.72 -1.13
C HIS A 103 -0.02 -4.58 -2.19
N VAL A 104 0.24 -4.89 -3.46
CA VAL A 104 -0.70 -4.63 -4.56
C VAL A 104 -2.03 -5.40 -4.43
N PRO A 105 -2.05 -6.71 -4.09
CA PRO A 105 -3.31 -7.44 -3.87
C PRO A 105 -4.18 -6.84 -2.77
N THR A 106 -3.58 -6.21 -1.75
CA THR A 106 -4.34 -5.58 -0.66
C THR A 106 -5.14 -4.36 -1.12
N MET A 107 -4.75 -3.71 -2.22
CA MET A 107 -5.55 -2.63 -2.84
C MET A 107 -6.82 -3.16 -3.50
N GLY A 108 -6.76 -4.37 -4.07
CA GLY A 108 -7.96 -5.06 -4.56
C GLY A 108 -8.90 -5.45 -3.41
N LEU A 109 -8.34 -6.04 -2.36
CA LEU A 109 -9.10 -6.48 -1.18
C LEU A 109 -9.76 -5.32 -0.44
N SER A 110 -9.07 -4.17 -0.31
CA SER A 110 -9.64 -2.99 0.34
C SER A 110 -10.87 -2.46 -0.40
N ASN A 111 -10.86 -2.49 -1.74
CA ASN A 111 -12.02 -2.16 -2.57
C ASN A 111 -13.19 -3.11 -2.33
N VAL A 112 -12.94 -4.42 -2.25
CA VAL A 112 -13.99 -5.43 -1.94
C VAL A 112 -14.59 -5.18 -0.55
N VAL A 113 -13.75 -4.96 0.47
CA VAL A 113 -14.20 -4.66 1.84
C VAL A 113 -15.03 -3.38 1.90
N ALA A 114 -14.62 -2.34 1.15
CA ALA A 114 -15.34 -1.07 1.10
C ALA A 114 -16.71 -1.20 0.42
N LEU A 115 -16.78 -1.91 -0.71
CA LEU A 115 -18.02 -2.18 -1.44
C LEU A 115 -19.00 -3.01 -0.61
N TYR A 116 -18.51 -4.03 0.09
CA TYR A 116 -19.33 -4.88 0.95
C TYR A 116 -20.01 -4.08 2.08
N HIS A 117 -19.28 -3.17 2.71
CA HIS A 117 -19.77 -2.43 3.87
C HIS A 117 -20.48 -1.11 3.51
N GLN A 118 -20.31 -0.60 2.29
CA GLN A 118 -20.92 0.64 1.79
C GLN A 118 -21.36 0.45 0.33
N PRO A 119 -22.56 -0.11 0.09
CA PRO A 119 -23.09 -0.31 -1.26
C PRO A 119 -23.53 1.00 -1.94
N ASP A 120 -23.65 2.10 -1.19
CA ASP A 120 -23.98 3.42 -1.74
C ASP A 120 -22.80 4.02 -2.51
N SER A 121 -22.95 4.11 -3.83
CA SER A 121 -21.96 4.64 -4.77
C SER A 121 -21.47 6.06 -4.45
N ARG A 122 -22.30 6.93 -3.84
CA ARG A 122 -21.86 8.29 -3.47
C ARG A 122 -20.92 8.26 -2.28
N ARG A 123 -21.23 7.44 -1.28
CA ARG A 123 -20.44 7.32 -0.04
C ARG A 123 -19.13 6.60 -0.28
N ILE A 124 -19.09 5.60 -1.16
CA ILE A 124 -17.83 4.92 -1.49
C ILE A 124 -16.87 5.84 -2.26
N GLY A 125 -17.39 6.72 -3.12
CA GLY A 125 -16.60 7.76 -3.77
C GLY A 125 -15.92 8.68 -2.75
N PHE A 126 -16.67 9.13 -1.75
CA PHE A 126 -16.13 9.94 -0.64
C PHE A 126 -15.07 9.17 0.17
N VAL A 127 -15.30 7.90 0.48
CA VAL A 127 -14.34 7.03 1.20
C VAL A 127 -13.03 6.87 0.40
N ARG A 128 -13.13 6.64 -0.91
CA ARG A 128 -11.95 6.47 -1.79
C ARG A 128 -11.16 7.77 -1.96
N ALA A 129 -11.82 8.93 -1.91
CA ALA A 129 -11.15 10.23 -1.98
C ALA A 129 -10.14 10.44 -0.84
N TRP A 130 -10.39 9.84 0.34
CA TRP A 130 -9.43 9.85 1.45
C TRP A 130 -8.10 9.15 1.12
N GLY A 131 -8.07 8.25 0.13
CA GLY A 131 -6.82 7.69 -0.39
C GLY A 131 -5.94 8.76 -1.05
N THR A 132 -6.53 9.60 -1.91
CA THR A 132 -5.80 10.73 -2.51
C THR A 132 -5.33 11.72 -1.45
N VAL A 133 -6.15 11.99 -0.43
CA VAL A 133 -5.76 12.82 0.72
C VAL A 133 -4.56 12.21 1.45
N GLY A 134 -4.55 10.89 1.66
CA GLY A 134 -3.43 10.17 2.27
C GLY A 134 -2.13 10.31 1.46
N TRP A 135 -2.22 10.18 0.14
CA TRP A 135 -1.08 10.38 -0.76
C TRP A 135 -0.50 11.80 -0.69
N VAL A 136 -1.36 12.82 -0.73
CA VAL A 136 -0.91 14.22 -0.65
C VAL A 136 -0.33 14.52 0.73
N ALA A 137 -0.99 14.08 1.81
CA ALA A 137 -0.53 14.30 3.17
C ALA A 137 0.85 13.70 3.41
N ILE A 138 1.11 12.47 2.94
CA ILE A 138 2.44 11.86 3.10
C ILE A 138 3.48 12.52 2.21
N SER A 139 3.10 12.98 1.01
CA SER A 139 3.99 13.73 0.12
C SER A 139 4.49 15.00 0.80
N TRP A 140 3.60 15.75 1.44
CA TRP A 140 3.95 16.95 2.18
C TRP A 140 4.75 16.64 3.43
N ALA A 141 4.36 15.63 4.21
CA ALA A 141 5.09 15.21 5.40
C ALA A 141 6.54 14.82 5.07
N LEU A 142 6.75 14.07 3.99
CA LEU A 142 8.09 13.72 3.50
C LEU A 142 8.86 14.93 2.98
N SER A 143 8.20 15.84 2.27
CA SER A 143 8.83 17.07 1.81
C SER A 143 9.29 17.96 2.98
N LEU A 144 8.47 18.07 4.03
CA LEU A 144 8.82 18.80 5.26
C LEU A 144 9.93 18.10 6.03
N HIS A 145 9.90 16.77 6.12
CA HIS A 145 10.97 15.97 6.72
C HIS A 145 12.30 16.23 6.01
N LEU A 146 12.33 16.17 4.68
CA LEU A 146 13.54 16.45 3.92
C LEU A 146 14.05 17.88 4.12
N ASN A 147 13.17 18.89 4.03
CA ASN A 147 13.56 20.29 4.26
C ASN A 147 14.13 20.49 5.67
N PHE A 148 13.54 19.84 6.67
CA PHE A 148 14.04 19.89 8.04
C PHE A 148 15.45 19.29 8.13
N TRP A 149 15.65 18.08 7.61
CA TRP A 149 16.96 17.42 7.68
C TRP A 149 18.02 18.10 6.81
N GLU A 150 17.65 18.71 5.69
CA GLU A 150 18.56 19.50 4.86
C GLU A 150 19.05 20.77 5.58
N ALA A 151 18.19 21.40 6.39
CA ALA A 151 18.58 22.55 7.22
C ALA A 151 19.53 22.17 8.37
N TRP A 152 19.40 20.96 8.92
CA TRP A 152 20.20 20.51 10.08
C TRP A 152 21.45 19.71 9.70
N GLN A 153 21.41 18.93 8.61
CA GLN A 153 22.48 18.04 8.15
C GLN A 153 22.58 18.03 6.61
N PRO A 154 23.05 19.12 5.99
CA PRO A 154 23.09 19.25 4.52
C PRO A 154 24.00 18.23 3.81
N GLN A 155 24.85 17.52 4.55
CA GLN A 155 25.82 16.55 4.00
C GLN A 155 25.31 15.10 3.98
N ARG A 156 24.16 14.80 4.59
CA ARG A 156 23.57 13.45 4.59
C ARG A 156 22.31 13.41 3.75
N SER A 157 22.19 12.37 2.93
CA SER A 157 20.93 12.13 2.22
C SER A 157 19.92 11.40 3.10
N HIS A 158 18.72 11.96 3.16
CA HIS A 158 17.57 11.40 3.86
C HIS A 158 16.50 10.85 2.89
N LEU A 159 16.83 10.69 1.60
CA LEU A 159 15.87 10.16 0.60
C LEU A 159 15.47 8.71 0.87
N GLY A 160 16.34 7.93 1.53
CA GLY A 160 16.04 6.57 1.95
C GLY A 160 15.00 6.49 3.07
N ASP A 161 14.80 7.57 3.84
CA ASP A 161 13.86 7.61 4.98
C ASP A 161 12.41 7.36 4.53
N GLY A 162 12.08 7.61 3.25
CA GLY A 162 10.79 7.27 2.68
C GLY A 162 10.43 5.78 2.81
N LEU A 163 11.42 4.88 2.66
CA LEU A 163 11.23 3.45 2.84
C LEU A 163 10.99 3.09 4.32
N LEU A 164 11.72 3.73 5.24
CA LEU A 164 11.53 3.54 6.68
C LEU A 164 10.16 4.01 7.13
N ILE A 165 9.77 5.23 6.72
CA ILE A 165 8.47 5.83 7.02
C ILE A 165 7.34 5.00 6.42
N SER A 166 7.50 4.51 5.19
CA SER A 166 6.56 3.58 4.57
C SER A 166 6.44 2.28 5.37
N GLY A 167 7.56 1.70 5.84
CA GLY A 167 7.57 0.50 6.68
C GLY A 167 6.84 0.70 8.01
N SER A 168 7.08 1.83 8.68
CA SER A 168 6.37 2.21 9.91
C SER A 168 4.88 2.42 9.68
N LEU A 169 4.50 3.10 8.60
CA LEU A 169 3.09 3.25 8.20
C LEU A 169 2.46 1.90 7.85
N ALA A 170 3.19 0.98 7.22
CA ALA A 170 2.71 -0.36 6.90
C ALA A 170 2.44 -1.15 8.19
N LEU A 171 3.33 -1.06 9.18
CA LEU A 171 3.10 -1.67 10.49
C LEU A 171 1.86 -1.10 11.19
N LEU A 172 1.72 0.24 11.21
CA LEU A 172 0.53 0.90 11.75
C LEU A 172 -0.74 0.49 11.01
N THR A 173 -0.69 0.40 9.68
CA THR A 173 -1.81 -0.04 8.84
C THR A 173 -2.17 -1.50 9.12
N GLY A 174 -1.18 -2.36 9.31
CA GLY A 174 -1.37 -3.76 9.67
C GLY A 174 -2.07 -3.92 11.02
N LEU A 175 -1.60 -3.20 12.04
CA LEU A 175 -2.23 -3.17 13.36
C LEU A 175 -3.64 -2.58 13.32
N PHE A 176 -3.84 -1.48 12.58
CA PHE A 176 -5.16 -0.88 12.36
C PHE A 176 -6.12 -1.87 11.68
N CYS A 177 -5.64 -2.58 10.65
CA CYS A 177 -6.41 -3.61 9.99
C CYS A 177 -6.79 -4.71 10.97
N LEU A 178 -5.89 -5.21 11.82
CA LEU A 178 -6.23 -6.29 12.76
C LEU A 178 -7.18 -5.87 13.90
N THR A 179 -7.14 -4.61 14.33
CA THR A 179 -7.84 -4.16 15.55
C THR A 179 -9.11 -3.35 15.29
N LEU A 180 -9.16 -2.57 14.21
CA LEU A 180 -10.14 -1.51 14.03
C LEU A 180 -11.07 -1.68 12.83
N LEU A 181 -10.72 -2.52 11.84
CA LEU A 181 -11.62 -2.81 10.74
C LEU A 181 -12.86 -3.60 11.25
N PRO A 182 -14.08 -3.32 10.72
CA PRO A 182 -15.26 -4.10 11.04
C PRO A 182 -15.11 -5.53 10.51
N HIS A 183 -15.49 -6.53 11.30
CA HIS A 183 -15.50 -7.92 10.85
C HIS A 183 -16.50 -8.13 9.71
N PRO A 184 -16.07 -8.48 8.49
CA PRO A 184 -16.96 -9.18 7.59
C PRO A 184 -17.16 -10.60 8.14
N PRO A 185 -18.40 -11.11 8.27
CA PRO A 185 -18.60 -12.51 8.62
C PRO A 185 -17.92 -13.41 7.57
N PRO A 186 -17.22 -14.48 7.98
CA PRO A 186 -16.60 -15.41 7.03
C PRO A 186 -17.69 -16.09 6.20
N GLY A 187 -17.53 -16.11 4.87
CA GLY A 187 -18.29 -17.01 4.01
C GLY A 187 -19.62 -16.50 3.43
N GLN A 188 -19.85 -15.18 3.32
CA GLN A 188 -20.85 -14.70 2.36
C GLN A 188 -20.21 -14.47 1.00
N THR A 189 -19.98 -15.59 0.29
CA THR A 189 -19.99 -15.60 -1.17
C THR A 189 -21.18 -14.75 -1.60
N VAL A 190 -20.95 -13.63 -2.31
CA VAL A 190 -22.03 -12.87 -2.92
C VAL A 190 -22.71 -13.81 -3.90
N ARG A 191 -23.76 -14.49 -3.43
CA ARG A 191 -24.56 -15.50 -4.14
C ARG A 191 -25.48 -14.86 -5.19
N GLN A 192 -25.11 -13.70 -5.72
CA GLN A 192 -25.81 -13.06 -6.81
C GLN A 192 -24.82 -12.80 -7.95
N PRO A 193 -24.49 -13.84 -8.74
CA PRO A 193 -23.76 -13.68 -9.99
C PRO A 193 -24.46 -12.75 -11.01
N LEU A 194 -25.68 -12.26 -10.69
CA LEU A 194 -26.56 -11.49 -11.57
C LEU A 194 -26.90 -10.08 -11.03
N ALA A 195 -26.23 -9.56 -10.00
CA ALA A 195 -26.50 -8.21 -9.47
C ALA A 195 -26.31 -7.07 -10.50
N PHE A 196 -25.65 -7.36 -11.64
CA PHE A 196 -25.55 -6.44 -12.78
C PHE A 196 -26.84 -6.33 -13.61
N LEU A 197 -27.77 -7.29 -13.48
CA LEU A 197 -29.07 -7.26 -14.16
C LEU A 197 -30.10 -6.40 -13.43
N ASP A 198 -29.94 -6.18 -12.12
CA ASP A 198 -30.83 -5.35 -11.32
C ASP A 198 -30.60 -3.84 -11.53
N GLY A 199 -29.60 -3.48 -12.34
CA GLY A 199 -29.23 -2.09 -12.69
C GLY A 199 -29.68 -1.62 -14.08
N PHE A 200 -30.43 -2.45 -14.81
CA PHE A 200 -31.05 -2.12 -16.10
C PHE A 200 -32.57 -2.24 -16.02
#